data_AF-A0A920H3N2-F1
#
_entry.id   AF-A0A920H3N2-F1
#
_cell.length_a   1.000
_cell.length_b   1.000
_cell.length_c   1.000
_cell.angle_alpha   90.00
_cell.angle_beta   90.00
_cell.angle_gamma   90.00
#
_symmetry.space_group_name_H-M   'P 1'
#
loop_
_entity.id
_entity.type
_entity.pdbx_description
1 polymer ?
#
loop_
_entity_poly.entity_id
_entity_poly.type
_entity_poly.pdbx_seq_one_letter_code
_entity_poly.pdbx_strand_id
1 'polypeptide(L)' 'MVTGLTTSGCVRATAVDGLQNNYLVLVPREACGDRDQQAHEANLYDLNAKYADVVSVADVLRSLPG' A
#
# COMPACT_ATOMS: atom_id res chain seq x y z
N MET A 1 -2.11 -7.06 -4.60
CA MET A 1 -1.19 -6.53 -3.58
C MET A 1 -0.16 -5.65 -4.26
N VAL A 2 0.14 -4.47 -3.71
CA VAL A 2 1.15 -3.53 -4.24
C VAL A 2 2.22 -3.32 -3.19
N THR A 3 3.49 -3.47 -3.57
CA THR A 3 4.68 -3.30 -2.73
C THR A 3 5.75 -2.51 -3.48
N GLY A 4 6.81 -2.06 -2.80
CA GLY A 4 7.99 -1.45 -3.44
C GLY A 4 8.20 0.02 -3.08
N LEU A 5 8.90 0.75 -3.96
CA LEU A 5 9.28 2.14 -3.74
C LEU A 5 9.00 2.97 -5.00
N THR A 6 8.64 4.26 -4.91
CA THR A 6 8.50 5.07 -3.69
C THR A 6 7.03 5.09 -3.20
N THR A 7 6.76 5.03 -1.89
CA THR A 7 5.42 5.03 -1.30
C THR A 7 4.56 6.20 -1.80
N SER A 8 5.10 7.43 -1.76
CA SER A 8 4.40 8.63 -2.25
C SER A 8 4.26 8.71 -3.78
N GLY A 9 5.00 7.88 -4.51
CA GLY A 9 5.03 7.86 -5.97
C GLY A 9 4.32 6.62 -6.51
N CYS A 10 5.12 5.69 -7.05
CA CYS A 10 4.66 4.53 -7.80
C CYS A 10 3.65 3.68 -7.02
N VAL A 11 3.90 3.44 -5.73
CA VAL A 11 3.00 2.63 -4.90
C VAL A 11 1.63 3.29 -4.79
N ARG A 12 1.59 4.59 -4.47
CA ARG A 12 0.33 5.35 -4.38
C ARG A 12 -0.39 5.40 -5.72
N ALA A 13 0.31 5.72 -6.80
CA ALA A 13 -0.28 5.78 -8.14
C ALA A 13 -0.93 4.44 -8.52
N THR A 14 -0.19 3.33 -8.38
CA THR A 14 -0.71 1.99 -8.69
C THR A 14 -1.89 1.60 -7.79
N ALA A 15 -1.89 1.98 -6.51
CA ALA A 15 -3.01 1.68 -5.62
C ALA A 15 -4.28 2.45 -6.01
N VAL A 16 -4.15 3.74 -6.35
CA VAL A 16 -5.26 4.56 -6.86
C VAL A 16 -5.79 4.00 -8.18
N ASP A 17 -4.93 3.66 -9.12
CA ASP A 17 -5.31 3.05 -10.40
C ASP A 17 -6.01 1.71 -10.18
N GLY A 18 -5.55 0.90 -9.22
CA GLY A 18 -6.18 -0.36 -8.83
C GLY A 18 -7.62 -0.16 -8.37
N LEU A 19 -7.86 0.81 -7.48
CA LEU A 19 -9.23 1.18 -7.05
C LEU A 19 -10.09 1.63 -8.25
N GLN A 20 -9.55 2.49 -9.12
CA GLN A 20 -10.27 3.00 -10.29
C GLN A 20 -10.65 1.89 -11.27
N ASN A 21 -9.91 0.78 -11.28
CA ASN A 21 -10.21 -0.41 -12.07
C ASN A 21 -10.94 -1.50 -11.25
N ASN A 22 -11.53 -1.13 -10.12
CA ASN A 22 -12.36 -2.00 -9.27
C ASN A 22 -11.61 -3.23 -8.72
N TYR A 23 -10.29 -3.10 -8.49
CA TYR A 23 -9.50 -4.10 -7.77
C TYR A 23 -9.49 -3.80 -6.27
N LEU A 24 -9.54 -4.88 -5.47
CA LEU A 24 -9.20 -4.81 -4.05
C LEU A 24 -7.69 -4.72 -3.90
N VAL A 25 -7.22 -3.58 -3.42
CA VAL A 25 -5.79 -3.30 -3.27
C VAL A 25 -5.37 -3.44 -1.82
N LEU A 26 -4.38 -4.30 -1.57
CA LEU A 26 -3.65 -4.40 -0.31
C LEU A 26 -2.27 -3.78 -0.45
N VAL A 27 -1.86 -2.95 0.51
CA VAL A 27 -0.53 -2.33 0.61
C VAL A 27 0.13 -2.77 1.92
N PRO A 28 1.06 -3.73 1.90
CA PRO A 28 1.80 -4.14 3.09
C PRO A 28 2.79 -3.05 3.48
N ARG A 29 2.60 -2.45 4.66
CA ARG A 29 3.38 -1.31 5.15
C ARG A 29 4.88 -1.57 5.14
N GLU A 30 5.30 -2.71 5.67
CA GLU A 30 6.71 -3.07 5.83
C GLU A 30 7.38 -3.47 4.50
N ALA A 31 6.60 -3.68 3.44
CA ALA A 31 7.09 -3.96 2.09
C ALA A 31 7.10 -2.72 1.17
N CYS A 32 6.83 -1.54 1.72
CA CYS A 32 6.84 -0.27 1.01
C CYS A 32 7.86 0.69 1.63
N GLY A 33 8.37 1.65 0.85
CA GLY A 33 9.32 2.63 1.38
C GLY A 33 9.34 3.95 0.63
N ASP A 34 9.69 5.01 1.36
CA ASP A 34 10.02 6.33 0.83
C ASP A 34 11.38 6.79 1.36
N ARG A 35 12.00 7.75 0.68
CA ARG A 35 13.24 8.40 1.16
C ARG A 35 12.98 9.35 2.33
N ASP A 36 11.76 9.90 2.39
CA ASP A 36 11.32 10.80 3.46
C ASP A 36 10.26 10.11 4.32
N GLN A 37 10.52 9.99 5.62
CA GLN A 37 9.65 9.26 6.54
C GLN A 37 8.28 9.94 6.71
N GLN A 38 8.23 11.28 6.68
CA GLN A 38 6.96 11.98 6.86
C GLN A 38 6.06 11.78 5.63
N ALA A 39 6.65 11.84 4.43
CA ALA A 39 5.96 11.51 3.19
C ALA A 39 5.50 10.05 3.18
N HIS A 40 6.33 9.10 3.62
CA HIS A 40 5.95 7.70 3.74
C HIS A 40 4.67 7.53 4.58
N GLU A 41 4.67 8.06 5.81
CA GLU A 41 3.55 7.94 6.73
C GLU A 41 2.29 8.67 6.24
N ALA A 42 2.43 9.88 5.70
CA ALA A 42 1.31 10.64 5.17
C ALA A 42 0.62 9.90 4.01
N ASN A 43 1.40 9.27 3.12
CA ASN A 43 0.86 8.53 2.00
C ASN A 43 0.24 7.19 2.42
N LEU A 44 0.82 6.47 3.37
CA LEU A 44 0.17 5.27 3.92
C LEU A 44 -1.15 5.60 4.62
N TYR A 45 -1.21 6.72 5.37
CA TYR A 45 -2.45 7.18 5.97
C TYR A 45 -3.52 7.49 4.90
N ASP A 46 -3.16 8.27 3.87
CA ASP A 46 -4.09 8.63 2.79
C ASP A 46 -4.57 7.40 2.00
N LEU A 47 -3.66 6.46 1.70
CA LEU A 47 -3.99 5.19 1.05
C LEU A 47 -5.00 4.40 1.88
N ASN A 48 -4.75 4.22 3.18
CA ASN A 48 -5.64 3.46 4.06
C ASN A 48 -7.02 4.12 4.24
N ALA A 49 -7.07 5.44 4.18
CA ALA A 49 -8.31 6.18 4.37
C ALA A 49 -9.22 6.15 3.14
N LYS A 50 -8.68 5.96 1.93
CA LYS A 50 -9.40 6.27 0.68
C LYS A 50 -9.22 5.28 -0.46
N TYR A 51 -8.10 4.57 -0.54
CA TYR A 51 -7.67 3.95 -1.81
C TYR A 51 -7.34 2.45 -1.71
N ALA A 52 -6.84 1.98 -0.58
CA ALA A 52 -6.38 0.61 -0.41
C ALA A 52 -6.36 0.24 1.08
N ASP A 53 -6.39 -1.05 1.41
CA ASP A 53 -6.16 -1.48 2.79
C ASP A 53 -4.64 -1.53 3.06
N VAL A 54 -4.18 -0.74 4.03
CA VAL A 54 -2.80 -0.78 4.51
C VAL A 54 -2.72 -1.77 5.66
N VAL A 55 -1.99 -2.86 5.44
CA VAL A 55 -1.92 -4.02 6.33
C VAL A 55 -0.48 -4.34 6.72
N SER A 56 -0.28 -5.14 7.77
CA SER A 56 1.06 -5.65 8.07
C SER A 56 1.43 -6.79 7.11
N VAL A 57 2.71 -6.96 6.79
CA VAL A 57 3.21 -8.13 6.06
C VAL A 57 2.80 -9.43 6.76
N ALA A 58 2.76 -9.43 8.09
CA ALA A 58 2.34 -10.60 8.86
C ALA A 58 0.86 -10.97 8.63
N ASP A 59 -0.05 -10.00 8.55
CA ASP A 59 -1.45 -10.23 8.21
C ASP A 59 -1.60 -10.79 6.79
N VAL A 60 -0.84 -10.24 5.84
CA VAL A 60 -0.84 -10.71 4.46
C VAL A 60 -0.41 -12.17 4.40
N LEU A 61 0.72 -12.53 5.01
CA LEU A 61 1.22 -13.90 5.02
C LEU A 61 0.21 -14.88 5.64
N ARG A 62 -0.51 -14.48 6.70
CA ARG A 62 -1.58 -15.29 7.30
C ARG A 62 -2.77 -15.51 6.38
N SER A 63 -3.03 -14.59 5.46
CA SER A 63 -4.16 -14.67 4.52
C SER A 63 -3.91 -15.57 3.31
N LEU A 64 -2.66 -15.96 3.05
CA LEU A 64 -2.32 -16.77 1.88
C LEU A 64 -2.74 -18.23 2.08
N PRO A 65 -3.29 -18.89 1.05
CA PRO A 65 -3.51 -20.34 1.09
C PRO A 65 -2.17 -21.08 1.18
N GLY A 66 -2.17 -22.20 1.91
CA GLY A 66 -1.02 -23.10 2.05
C GLY A 66 -0.79 -23.98 0.82
#